data_AF-A0A4Q1ABY0-F1
#
_entry.id   AF-A0A4Q1ABY0-F1
#
_cell.length_a   1.000
_cell.length_b   1.000
_cell.length_c   1.000
_cell.angle_alpha   90.00
_cell.angle_beta   90.00
_cell.angle_gamma   90.00
#
_symmetry.space_group_name_H-M   'P 1'
#
loop_
_entity.id
_entity.type
_entity.pdbx_description
1 polymer ?
#
loop_
_entity_poly.entity_id
_entity_poly.type
_entity_poly.pdbx_seq_one_letter_code
_entity_poly.pdbx_strand_id
1 'polypeptide(L)'
;MKTVTKLDSIRLAHHFKKDSINLYYVEKPYGEFSDSIVKIEILENDRITGQVEVPYENIDSIINTLTKVKEKFDTNPKTEDLHDELAADVGGGQ
;
A
#
# COMPACT_ATOMS: atom_id res chain seq x y z
N MET A 1 -14.44 -17.68 19.17
CA MET A 1 -13.86 -16.37 19.57
C MET A 1 -13.11 -15.83 18.36
N LYS A 2 -13.34 -14.57 17.98
CA LYS A 2 -12.67 -13.91 16.86
C LYS A 2 -11.26 -13.55 17.28
N THR A 3 -10.27 -13.95 16.50
CA THR A 3 -8.85 -13.58 16.72
C THR A 3 -8.44 -12.60 15.63
N VAL A 4 -7.80 -11.50 16.02
CA VAL A 4 -7.28 -10.49 15.09
C VAL A 4 -5.80 -10.31 15.36
N THR A 5 -4.98 -10.52 14.33
CA THR A 5 -3.52 -10.41 14.40
C THR A 5 -3.06 -9.36 13.40
N LYS A 6 -2.43 -8.28 13.88
CA LYS A 6 -1.80 -7.30 13.01
C LYS A 6 -0.52 -7.90 12.41
N LEU A 7 -0.42 -7.87 11.09
CA LEU A 7 0.74 -8.40 10.37
C LEU A 7 1.72 -7.30 9.99
N ASP A 8 1.22 -6.19 9.46
CA ASP A 8 2.08 -5.11 8.95
C ASP A 8 1.38 -3.74 8.98
N SER A 9 2.17 -2.69 8.78
CA SER A 9 1.76 -1.29 8.71
C SER A 9 2.60 -0.56 7.66
N ILE A 10 2.03 -0.32 6.48
CA ILE A 10 2.72 0.26 5.32
C ILE A 10 2.36 1.73 5.19
N ARG A 11 3.35 2.62 5.11
CA ARG A 11 3.12 4.07 4.94
C ARG A 11 2.59 4.40 3.54
N LEU A 12 1.61 5.29 3.46
CA LEU A 12 1.06 5.79 2.21
C LEU A 12 1.91 6.92 1.60
N ALA A 13 1.78 7.12 0.29
CA ALA A 13 2.64 8.00 -0.53
C ALA A 13 2.60 9.49 -0.13
N HIS A 14 1.56 9.95 0.58
CA HIS A 14 1.48 11.33 1.05
C HIS A 14 2.43 11.57 2.25
N HIS A 15 3.70 11.89 1.95
CA HIS A 15 4.78 12.10 2.92
C HIS A 15 4.46 13.10 4.04
N PHE A 16 3.60 14.09 3.81
CA PHE A 16 3.25 15.11 4.81
C PHE A 16 2.26 14.62 5.87
N LYS A 17 1.67 13.44 5.70
CA LYS A 17 0.74 12.85 6.65
C LYS A 17 1.27 11.50 7.17
N LYS A 18 0.83 11.11 8.36
CA LYS A 18 1.15 9.80 8.97
C LYS A 18 0.20 8.70 8.44
N ASP A 19 -0.20 8.83 7.18
CA ASP A 19 -1.20 7.94 6.60
C ASP A 19 -0.57 6.57 6.34
N SER A 20 -1.29 5.50 6.68
CA SER A 20 -0.78 4.13 6.57
C SER A 20 -1.91 3.14 6.28
N ILE A 21 -1.54 2.03 5.67
CA ILE A 21 -2.39 0.85 5.54
C ILE A 21 -1.94 -0.17 6.59
N ASN A 22 -2.86 -0.60 7.43
CA ASN A 22 -2.65 -1.69 8.38
C ASN A 22 -3.23 -2.98 7.82
N LEU A 23 -2.44 -4.05 7.84
CA LEU A 23 -2.86 -5.38 7.40
C LEU A 23 -3.04 -6.29 8.61
N TYR A 24 -4.15 -7.02 8.63
CA TYR A 24 -4.48 -7.95 9.70
C TYR A 24 -4.91 -9.29 9.13
N TYR A 25 -4.54 -10.36 9.81
CA TYR A 25 -5.16 -11.67 9.66
C TYR A 25 -6.27 -11.81 10.70
N VAL A 26 -7.44 -12.26 10.25
CA VAL A 26 -8.62 -12.40 11.11
C VAL A 26 -9.15 -13.82 11.01
N GLU A 27 -9.14 -14.53 12.13
CA GLU A 27 -9.71 -15.87 12.24
C GLU A 27 -11.15 -15.79 12.74
N LYS A 28 -12.01 -16.62 12.14
CA LYS A 28 -13.41 -16.76 12.56
C LYS A 28 -14.11 -15.40 12.67
N PRO A 29 -14.03 -14.52 11.64
CA PRO A 29 -14.51 -13.14 11.70
C PRO A 29 -15.99 -13.01 12.09
N TYR A 30 -16.82 -14.00 11.76
CA TYR A 30 -18.26 -14.01 11.97
C TYR A 30 -18.76 -15.21 12.79
N GLY A 31 -17.87 -15.99 13.39
CA GLY A 31 -18.22 -17.17 14.19
C GLY A 31 -17.40 -18.41 13.87
N GLU A 32 -17.69 -19.51 14.55
CA GLU A 32 -16.84 -20.70 14.58
C GLU A 32 -16.59 -21.37 13.21
N PHE A 33 -17.57 -21.27 12.32
CA PHE A 33 -17.55 -21.84 10.98
C PHE A 33 -17.19 -20.82 9.89
N SER A 34 -16.83 -19.59 10.26
CA SER A 34 -16.43 -18.59 9.26
C SER A 34 -14.98 -18.77 8.87
N ASP A 35 -14.74 -18.74 7.56
CA ASP A 35 -13.40 -18.79 7.00
C ASP A 35 -12.59 -17.55 7.39
N SER A 36 -11.28 -17.74 7.54
CA SER A 36 -10.37 -16.63 7.83
C SER A 36 -10.32 -15.62 6.68
N ILE A 37 -10.09 -14.36 7.03
CA ILE A 37 -10.00 -13.25 6.07
C ILE A 37 -8.75 -12.44 6.32
N VAL A 38 -8.33 -11.68 5.31
CA VAL A 38 -7.38 -10.58 5.47
C VAL A 38 -8.19 -9.29 5.59
N LYS A 39 -7.92 -8.53 6.65
CA LYS A 39 -8.49 -7.20 6.85
C LYS A 39 -7.42 -6.15 6.54
N ILE A 40 -7.81 -5.15 5.76
CA ILE A 40 -6.97 -4.00 5.40
C ILE A 40 -7.67 -2.75 5.94
N GLU A 41 -7.00 -1.98 6.77
CA GLU A 41 -7.50 -0.70 7.28
C GLU A 41 -6.66 0.45 6.75
N ILE A 42 -7.33 1.53 6.34
CA ILE A 42 -6.69 2.78 5.93
C ILE A 42 -6.75 3.72 7.13
N LEU A 43 -5.57 4.12 7.60
CA LEU A 43 -5.38 5.09 8.66
C LEU A 43 -4.95 6.41 8.04
N GLU A 44 -5.74 7.46 8.21
CA GLU A 44 -5.40 8.83 7.81
C GLU A 44 -5.51 9.76 9.02
N ASN A 45 -4.45 10.52 9.31
CA ASN A 45 -4.37 11.39 10.50
C ASN A 45 -4.80 10.68 11.80
N ASP A 46 -4.25 9.47 12.04
CA ASP A 46 -4.54 8.63 13.21
C ASP A 46 -6.02 8.20 13.35
N ARG A 47 -6.81 8.28 12.26
CA ARG A 47 -8.20 7.83 12.20
C ARG A 47 -8.39 6.80 11.10
N ILE A 48 -9.20 5.78 11.39
CA ILE A 48 -9.59 4.79 10.38
C ILE A 48 -10.59 5.47 9.44
N THR A 49 -10.22 5.63 8.17
CA THR A 49 -11.08 6.26 7.14
C THR A 49 -11.65 5.24 6.17
N GLY A 50 -11.05 4.05 6.10
CA GLY A 50 -11.54 2.95 5.26
C GLY A 50 -11.16 1.60 5.84
N GLN A 51 -11.96 0.58 5.51
CA GLN A 51 -11.65 -0.81 5.78
C GLN A 51 -12.12 -1.69 4.63
N VAL A 52 -11.35 -2.74 4.34
CA VAL A 52 -11.67 -3.75 3.35
C VAL A 52 -11.43 -5.12 4.00
N GLU A 53 -12.37 -6.03 3.81
CA GLU A 53 -12.27 -7.42 4.25
C GLU A 53 -12.21 -8.31 2.99
N VAL A 54 -11.12 -9.08 2.88
CA VAL A 54 -10.84 -9.91 1.70
C VAL A 54 -10.84 -11.38 2.11
N PRO A 55 -11.67 -12.23 1.48
CA PRO A 55 -11.61 -13.67 1.65
C PRO A 55 -10.22 -14.22 1.31
N TYR A 56 -9.72 -15.17 2.10
CA TYR A 56 -8.38 -15.72 1.91
C TYR A 56 -8.17 -16.32 0.51
N GLU A 57 -9.20 -16.95 -0.06
CA GLU A 57 -9.19 -17.52 -1.41
C GLU A 57 -8.86 -16.50 -2.52
N ASN A 58 -9.11 -15.21 -2.30
CA ASN A 58 -8.90 -14.15 -3.28
C ASN A 58 -7.52 -13.48 -3.15
N ILE A 59 -6.71 -13.83 -2.15
CA ILE A 59 -5.43 -13.16 -1.86
C ILE A 59 -4.43 -13.35 -2.98
N ASP A 60 -4.33 -14.56 -3.55
CA ASP A 60 -3.42 -14.83 -4.65
C ASP A 60 -3.73 -13.96 -5.89
N SER A 61 -5.02 -13.71 -6.15
CA SER A 61 -5.44 -12.83 -7.24
C SER A 61 -4.98 -11.38 -7.03
N ILE A 62 -5.07 -10.89 -5.78
CA ILE A 62 -4.59 -9.55 -5.41
C ILE A 62 -3.07 -9.47 -5.55
N ILE A 63 -2.32 -10.43 -5.01
CA ILE A 63 -0.85 -10.47 -5.10
C ILE A 63 -0.39 -10.46 -6.56
N ASN A 64 -1.02 -11.30 -7.40
CA ASN A 64 -0.73 -11.38 -8.83
C ASN A 64 -1.03 -10.05 -9.54
N THR A 65 -2.12 -9.38 -9.17
CA THR A 65 -2.50 -8.08 -9.74
C THR A 65 -1.52 -6.99 -9.33
N LEU A 66 -1.12 -6.93 -8.06
CA LEU A 66 -0.13 -5.98 -7.55
C LEU A 66 1.24 -6.18 -8.23
N THR A 67 1.63 -7.44 -8.46
CA THR A 67 2.86 -7.77 -9.19
C THR A 67 2.84 -7.22 -10.61
N LYS A 68 1.73 -7.43 -11.34
CA LYS A 68 1.56 -6.85 -12.70
C LYS A 68 1.57 -5.32 -12.72
N VAL A 69 1.02 -4.68 -11.69
CA VAL A 69 1.07 -3.21 -11.55
C VAL A 69 2.52 -2.74 -11.37
N LYS A 70 3.30 -3.43 -10.52
CA LYS A 70 4.72 -3.14 -10.33
C LYS A 70 5.51 -3.28 -11.64
N GLU A 71 5.31 -4.36 -12.39
CA GLU A 71 5.96 -4.57 -13.69
C GLU A 71 5.67 -3.43 -14.66
N LYS A 72 4.44 -2.92 -14.71
CA LYS A 72 4.08 -1.76 -15.54
C LYS A 72 4.82 -0.49 -15.12
N PHE A 73 5.00 -0.26 -13.82
CA PHE A 73 5.74 0.89 -13.33
C PHE A 73 7.21 0.84 -13.78
N ASP A 74 7.84 -0.34 -13.69
CA ASP A 74 9.24 -0.54 -14.11
C ASP A 74 9.44 -0.36 -15.63
N THR A 75 8.39 -0.58 -16.44
CA THR A 75 8.44 -0.32 -17.90
C THR A 75 8.24 1.15 -18.30
N ASN A 76 7.80 2.02 -17.38
CA ASN A 76 7.70 3.44 -17.67
C ASN A 76 9.09 4.05 -17.49
N PRO A 77 9.69 4.71 -18.51
CA PRO A 77 10.98 5.34 -18.33
C PRO A 77 10.86 6.29 -17.14
N LYS A 78 11.73 6.10 -16.15
CA LYS A 78 11.90 7.05 -15.05
C LYS A 78 11.94 8.41 -15.72
N THR A 79 10.98 9.28 -15.42
CA THR A 79 11.16 10.70 -15.68
C THR A 79 12.47 11.03 -15.01
N GLU A 80 13.51 11.23 -15.82
CA GLU A 80 14.81 11.69 -15.37
C GLU A 80 14.54 12.85 -14.42
N ASP A 81 15.24 12.84 -13.29
CA ASP A 81 15.17 13.87 -12.27
C ASP A 81 15.06 15.23 -12.96
N LEU A 82 13.89 15.87 -12.83
CA LEU A 82 13.57 17.23 -13.33
C LEU A 82 14.46 18.33 -12.68
N HIS A 83 15.55 17.91 -12.03
CA HIS A 83 16.52 18.72 -11.32
C HIS A 83 17.97 18.49 -11.78
N ASP A 84 18.23 17.56 -12.71
CA ASP A 84 19.58 17.38 -13.29
C ASP A 84 20.00 18.59 -14.15
N GLU A 85 19.05 19.44 -14.57
CA GLU A 85 19.33 20.71 -15.26
C GLU A 85 19.98 21.77 -14.35
N LEU A 86 19.93 21.62 -13.02
CA LEU A 86 20.58 22.56 -12.08
C LEU A 86 22.08 22.26 -11.87
N ALA A 87 22.60 21.17 -12.44
CA ALA A 87 24.02 20.81 -12.37
C ALA A 87 24.83 21.27 -13.60
N ALA A 88 24.25 22.09 -14.50
CA ALA A 88 24.95 22.64 -15.64
C ALA A 88 25.95 23.73 -15.23
N ASP A 89 27.24 23.49 -15.48
CA ASP A 89 28.39 24.34 -15.09
C ASP A 89 28.56 25.63 -15.93
N VAL A 90 27.53 26.09 -16.65
CA VAL A 90 27.64 27.21 -17.59
C VAL A 90 26.67 28.33 -17.23
N GLY A 91 27.14 29.25 -16.38
CA GLY A 91 26.48 30.52 -16.10
C GLY A 91 26.50 31.43 -17.33
N GLY A 92 25.41 31.43 -18.10
CA GLY A 92 25.20 32.35 -19.21
C GLY A 92 24.77 33.73 -18.71
N GLY A 93 25.74 34.57 -18.33
CA GLY A 93 25.56 36.01 -18.16
C GLY A 93 26.55 36.75 -19.05
N GLN A 94 26.06 37.43 -20.07
CA GLN A 94 26.83 38.41 -20.85
C GLN A 94 26.31 39.81 -20.53
#